data_AF-A0A158BG67-F1
#
_entry.id   AF-A0A158BG67-F1
#
_cell.length_a   1.000
_cell.length_b   1.000
_cell.length_c   1.000
_cell.angle_alpha   90.00
_cell.angle_beta   90.00
_cell.angle_gamma   90.00
#
_symmetry.space_group_name_H-M   'P 1'
#
loop_
_entity.id
_entity.type
_entity.pdbx_description
1 polymer ?
#
loop_
_entity_poly.entity_id
_entity_poly.type
_entity_poly.pdbx_seq_one_letter_code
_entity_poly.pdbx_strand_id
1 'polypeptide(L)'
;MRRHHPQHDLFGQVPVTLDEVRQWVEAVAPAYCSSERAFLHYVHAWQVADKVAAAKLAGTFDATIENARARRASLLQRFGF
;
A
#
# COMPACT_ATOMS: atom_id res chain seq x y z
N MET A 1 5.07 19.31 12.68
CA MET A 1 4.62 18.37 11.64
C MET A 1 5.62 18.41 10.49
N ARG A 2 6.41 17.35 10.26
CA ARG A 2 7.28 17.29 9.07
C ARG A 2 6.39 17.01 7.86
N ARG A 3 6.31 17.96 6.91
CA ARG A 3 5.67 17.70 5.61
C ARG A 3 6.62 16.77 4.85
N HIS A 4 6.27 15.50 4.69
CA HIS A 4 6.99 14.61 3.78
C HIS A 4 6.71 15.09 2.36
N HIS A 5 7.65 15.79 1.74
CA HIS A 5 7.54 16.08 0.30
C HIS A 5 7.71 14.76 -0.44
N PRO A 6 6.80 14.39 -1.35
CA PRO A 6 7.03 13.25 -2.22
C PRO A 6 8.30 13.51 -3.02
N GLN A 7 9.24 12.57 -2.97
CA GLN A 7 10.37 12.56 -3.88
C GLN A 7 9.80 12.37 -5.29
N HIS A 8 10.11 13.27 -6.21
CA HIS A 8 9.76 13.11 -7.62
C HIS A 8 11.00 12.65 -8.38
N ASP A 9 10.79 11.90 -9.46
CA ASP A 9 11.86 11.51 -10.38
C ASP A 9 12.27 12.69 -11.30
N LEU A 10 13.18 12.41 -12.24
CA LEU A 10 13.69 13.41 -13.19
C LEU A 10 12.61 13.97 -14.15
N PHE A 11 11.43 13.36 -14.19
CA PHE A 11 10.30 13.74 -15.04
C PHE A 11 9.13 14.31 -14.23
N GLY A 12 9.31 14.54 -12.92
CA GLY A 12 8.26 15.06 -12.05
C GLY A 12 7.21 14.02 -11.65
N GLN A 13 7.44 12.73 -11.91
CA GLN A 13 6.56 11.66 -11.48
C GLN A 13 6.93 11.21 -10.06
N VAL A 14 5.95 10.68 -9.32
CA VAL A 14 6.26 10.04 -8.04
C VAL A 14 6.72 8.60 -8.31
N PRO A 15 7.97 8.25 -8.00
CA PRO A 15 8.46 6.91 -8.20
C PRO A 15 7.70 5.96 -7.28
N VAL A 16 7.26 4.83 -7.83
CA VAL A 16 6.63 3.73 -7.08
C VAL A 16 7.49 2.50 -7.25
N THR A 17 7.99 1.96 -6.15
CA THR A 17 8.83 0.76 -6.19
C THR A 17 7.99 -0.51 -6.00
N LEU A 18 8.51 -1.65 -6.46
CA LEU A 18 7.87 -2.94 -6.23
C LEU A 18 7.74 -3.26 -4.73
N ASP A 19 8.70 -2.81 -3.92
CA ASP A 19 8.66 -2.98 -2.46
C ASP A 19 7.52 -2.18 -1.85
N GLU A 20 7.30 -0.93 -2.27
CA GLU A 20 6.17 -0.12 -1.82
C GLU A 20 4.82 -0.72 -2.22
N VAL A 21 4.72 -1.28 -3.44
CA VAL A 21 3.55 -2.04 -3.89
C VAL A 21 3.33 -3.27 -3.01
N ARG A 22 4.39 -4.01 -2.69
CA ARG A 22 4.32 -5.19 -1.82
C ARG A 22 3.86 -4.81 -0.40
N GLN A 23 4.46 -3.79 0.20
CA GLN A 23 4.08 -3.26 1.51
C GLN A 23 2.60 -2.86 1.55
N TRP A 24 2.11 -2.20 0.49
CA TRP A 24 0.70 -1.83 0.36
C TRP A 24 -0.21 -3.07 0.34
N VAL A 25 0.10 -4.07 -0.50
CA VAL A 25 -0.73 -5.28 -0.62
C VAL A 25 -0.70 -6.12 0.66
N GLU A 26 0.45 -6.25 1.32
CA GLU A 26 0.56 -6.96 2.60
C GLU A 26 -0.27 -6.28 3.72
N ALA A 27 -0.38 -4.95 3.70
CA ALA A 27 -1.20 -4.22 4.64
C ALA A 27 -2.69 -4.34 4.33
N VAL A 28 -3.08 -4.11 3.08
CA VAL A 28 -4.49 -3.96 2.67
C VAL A 28 -5.15 -5.30 2.34
N ALA A 29 -4.44 -6.22 1.70
CA ALA A 29 -5.00 -7.44 1.13
C ALA A 29 -4.02 -8.63 1.21
N PRO A 30 -3.58 -9.03 2.43
CA PRO A 30 -2.52 -10.03 2.63
C PRO A 30 -2.84 -11.40 2.01
N ALA A 31 -4.12 -11.75 1.83
CA ALA A 31 -4.52 -13.01 1.20
C ALA A 31 -3.97 -13.17 -0.23
N TYR A 32 -3.73 -12.07 -0.94
CA TYR A 32 -3.19 -12.08 -2.30
C TYR A 32 -1.66 -12.19 -2.33
N CYS A 33 -0.98 -12.14 -1.18
CA CYS A 33 0.46 -12.40 -1.07
C CYS A 33 0.81 -13.89 -1.03
N SER A 34 -0.20 -14.78 -1.05
CA SER A 34 -0.03 -16.24 -0.98
C SER A 34 0.69 -16.84 -2.20
N SER A 35 0.65 -16.18 -3.35
CA SER A 35 1.39 -16.58 -4.56
C SER A 35 1.68 -15.38 -5.45
N GLU A 36 2.73 -15.46 -6.25
CA GLU A 36 3.08 -14.40 -7.20
C GLU A 36 1.96 -14.14 -8.22
N ARG A 37 1.30 -15.20 -8.71
CA ARG A 37 0.18 -15.05 -9.64
C ARG A 37 -1.00 -14.28 -9.03
N ALA A 38 -1.37 -14.59 -7.78
CA ALA A 38 -2.44 -13.88 -7.08
C ALA A 38 -2.05 -12.42 -6.80
N PHE A 39 -0.80 -12.18 -6.43
CA PHE A 39 -0.25 -10.86 -6.19
C PHE A 39 -0.30 -10.00 -7.46
N LEU A 40 0.25 -10.48 -8.57
CA LEU A 40 0.26 -9.76 -9.85
C LEU A 40 -1.14 -9.49 -10.37
N HIS A 41 -2.03 -10.48 -10.28
CA HIS A 41 -3.43 -10.30 -10.66
C HIS A 41 -4.10 -9.19 -9.83
N TYR A 42 -3.90 -9.20 -8.50
CA TYR A 42 -4.46 -8.18 -7.62
C TYR A 42 -3.88 -6.79 -7.92
N VAL A 43 -2.55 -6.68 -8.05
CA VAL A 43 -1.85 -5.42 -8.35
C VAL A 43 -2.39 -4.80 -9.63
N HIS A 44 -2.54 -5.59 -10.68
CA HIS A 44 -3.08 -5.13 -11.96
C HIS A 44 -4.58 -4.80 -11.87
N ALA A 45 -5.41 -5.70 -11.36
CA ALA A 45 -6.86 -5.51 -11.31
C ALA A 45 -7.26 -4.28 -10.47
N TRP A 46 -6.50 -3.99 -9.40
CA TRP A 46 -6.79 -2.90 -8.47
C TRP A 46 -5.92 -1.65 -8.67
N GLN A 47 -5.10 -1.61 -9.73
CA GLN A 47 -4.22 -0.50 -10.08
C GLN A 47 -3.41 -0.01 -8.87
N VAL A 48 -2.73 -0.93 -8.18
CA VAL A 48 -2.08 -0.63 -6.88
C VAL A 48 -0.99 0.42 -7.03
N ALA A 49 -0.24 0.42 -8.13
CA ALA A 49 0.80 1.43 -8.37
C ALA A 49 0.24 2.86 -8.35
N ASP A 50 -0.90 3.09 -9.01
CA ASP A 50 -1.55 4.41 -9.04
C ASP A 50 -2.03 4.85 -7.65
N LYS A 51 -2.54 3.90 -6.85
CA LYS A 51 -2.96 4.16 -5.46
C LYS A 51 -1.77 4.54 -4.59
N VAL A 52 -0.64 3.85 -4.76
CA VAL A 52 0.60 4.18 -4.05
C VAL A 52 1.09 5.57 -4.44
N ALA A 53 1.15 5.87 -5.74
CA ALA A 53 1.53 7.20 -6.23
C ALA A 53 0.62 8.30 -5.66
N ALA A 54 -0.70 8.12 -5.72
CA ALA A 54 -1.67 9.06 -5.19
C ALA A 54 -1.52 9.25 -3.66
N ALA A 55 -1.32 8.16 -2.91
CA ALA A 55 -1.12 8.24 -1.47
C ALA A 55 0.20 8.95 -1.10
N LYS A 56 1.27 8.74 -1.87
CA LYS A 56 2.55 9.46 -1.71
C LYS A 56 2.40 10.94 -2.02
N LEU A 57 1.70 11.31 -3.11
CA LEU A 57 1.39 12.70 -3.44
C LEU A 57 0.59 13.39 -2.32
N ALA A 58 -0.37 12.67 -1.73
CA ALA A 58 -1.17 13.17 -0.61
C ALA A 58 -0.43 13.15 0.75
N GLY A 59 0.77 12.56 0.83
CA GLY A 59 1.50 12.38 2.09
C GLY A 59 0.80 11.42 3.08
N THR A 60 -0.01 10.49 2.57
CA THR A 60 -0.84 9.56 3.36
C THR A 60 -0.44 8.09 3.23
N PHE A 61 0.61 7.79 2.47
CA PHE A 61 1.08 6.42 2.22
C PHE A 61 1.30 5.62 3.51
N ASP A 62 2.15 6.11 4.41
CA ASP A 62 2.47 5.42 5.68
C ASP A 62 1.23 5.27 6.57
N ALA A 63 0.43 6.34 6.70
CA ALA A 63 -0.79 6.32 7.50
C ALA A 63 -1.82 5.32 6.95
N THR A 64 -1.90 5.16 5.62
CA THR A 64 -2.79 4.20 4.98
C THR A 64 -2.39 2.76 5.33
N ILE A 65 -1.09 2.46 5.24
CA ILE A 65 -0.53 1.16 5.63
C ILE A 65 -0.82 0.86 7.10
N GLU A 66 -0.52 1.81 7.98
CA GLU A 66 -0.71 1.63 9.43
C GLU A 66 -2.19 1.43 9.78
N ASN A 67 -3.08 2.26 9.22
CA ASN A 67 -4.51 2.14 9.45
C ASN A 67 -5.07 0.80 8.95
N ALA A 68 -4.57 0.27 7.82
CA ALA A 68 -4.98 -1.03 7.31
C ALA A 68 -4.55 -2.18 8.24
N ARG A 69 -3.30 -2.13 8.73
CA ARG A 69 -2.77 -3.09 9.72
C ARG A 69 -3.55 -3.03 11.02
N ALA A 70 -3.77 -1.83 11.57
CA ALA A 70 -4.52 -1.62 12.81
C ALA A 70 -5.97 -2.09 12.69
N ARG A 71 -6.65 -1.79 11.57
CA ARG A 71 -8.01 -2.28 11.29
C ARG A 71 -8.05 -3.80 11.29
N ARG A 72 -7.10 -4.46 10.64
CA ARG A 72 -7.02 -5.92 10.60
C ARG A 72 -6.78 -6.51 11.99
N ALA A 73 -5.85 -5.95 12.76
CA ALA A 73 -5.59 -6.37 14.14
C ALA A 73 -6.84 -6.24 15.03
N SER A 74 -7.58 -5.13 14.90
CA SER A 74 -8.85 -4.92 15.61
C SER A 74 -9.91 -5.97 15.22
N LEU A 75 -10.00 -6.31 13.93
CA LEU A 75 -10.93 -7.36 13.47
C LEU A 75 -10.55 -8.73 14.04
N LEU A 76 -9.26 -9.10 14.03
CA LEU A 76 -8.79 -10.37 14.62
C LEU A 76 -9.10 -10.44 16.12
N GLN A 77 -8.85 -9.36 16.86
CA GLN A 77 -9.17 -9.29 18.29
C GLN A 77 -10.67 -9.43 18.55
N ARG A 78 -11.51 -8.79 17.72
CA ARG A 78 -12.96 -8.81 17.86
C ARG A 78 -13.59 -10.15 17.51
N PHE A 79 -13.04 -10.86 16.52
CA PHE A 79 -13.65 -12.06 15.97
C PHE A 79 -12.92 -13.37 16.33
N GLY A 80 -11.80 -13.30 17.06
CA GLY A 80 -11.16 -14.45 17.70
C GLY A 80 -10.82 -15.58 16.73
N PHE A 81 -9.84 -15.34 15.85
CA PHE A 81 -9.15 -16.40 15.10
C PHE A 81 -7.79 -16.68 15.72
#